data_AF-A0A7K4YT56-F1
#
_entry.id   AF-A0A7K4YT56-F1
#
_cell.length_a   1.000
_cell.length_b   1.000
_cell.length_c   1.000
_cell.angle_alpha   90.00
_cell.angle_beta   90.00
_cell.angle_gamma   90.00
#
_symmetry.space_group_name_H-M   'P 1'
#
loop_
_entity.id
_entity.type
_entity.pdbx_description
1 polymer ?
#
loop_
_entity_poly.entity_id
_entity_poly.type
_entity_poly.pdbx_seq_one_letter_code
_entity_poly.pdbx_strand_id
1 'polypeptide(L)'
;QMSNSSSITHFLLLPFADTRQMQLLHFWLFLGIYLTALLANGLIITTIACHHHLHTSMYFFLLIIAILDLGSISTAVPKAMADSLWDTRDISYAGCPAQLFLFVFFVSAEFSLLTVMSYDRCVAICKPLHYGTLLGSRACVRMTAAAWATGCLTALL
;
A
#
# COMPACT_ATOMS: atom_id res chain seq x y z
N GLN A 1 -39.85 -31.36 0.49
CA GLN A 1 -39.00 -30.70 1.50
C GLN A 1 -37.74 -30.24 0.78
N MET A 2 -37.73 -29.00 0.26
CA MET A 2 -36.59 -28.45 -0.48
C MET A 2 -35.74 -27.63 0.48
N SER A 3 -34.48 -28.01 0.65
CA SER A 3 -33.50 -27.25 1.41
C SER A 3 -33.22 -25.94 0.69
N ASN A 4 -33.70 -24.81 1.23
CA ASN A 4 -33.19 -23.49 0.90
C ASN A 4 -31.79 -23.37 1.50
N SER A 5 -30.78 -23.90 0.80
CA SER A 5 -29.38 -23.60 1.08
C SER A 5 -29.08 -22.23 0.46
N SER A 6 -29.50 -21.15 1.11
CA SER A 6 -29.03 -19.81 0.78
C SER A 6 -27.56 -19.73 1.17
N SER A 7 -26.67 -20.03 0.22
CA SER A 7 -25.25 -19.72 0.34
C SER A 7 -25.12 -18.21 0.57
N ILE A 8 -24.58 -17.82 1.73
CA ILE A 8 -24.32 -16.42 2.06
C ILE A 8 -23.18 -15.95 1.14
N THR A 9 -23.51 -15.36 0.00
CA THR A 9 -22.54 -14.95 -1.03
C THR A 9 -21.96 -13.55 -0.82
N HIS A 10 -22.49 -12.80 0.16
CA HIS A 10 -22.12 -11.41 0.42
C HIS A 10 -21.95 -11.15 1.91
N PHE A 11 -20.80 -10.59 2.28
CA PHE A 11 -20.60 -9.99 3.61
C PHE A 11 -21.15 -8.56 3.58
N LEU A 12 -22.12 -8.28 4.45
CA LEU A 12 -22.71 -6.95 4.57
C LEU A 12 -21.83 -6.10 5.50
N LEU A 13 -21.05 -5.16 4.94
CA LEU A 13 -20.34 -4.17 5.76
C LEU A 13 -21.34 -3.20 6.40
N LEU A 14 -21.25 -3.01 7.71
CA LEU A 14 -22.14 -2.16 8.50
C LEU A 14 -22.10 -0.69 7.99
N PRO A 15 -23.24 0.02 7.91
CA PRO A 15 -23.30 1.41 7.45
C PRO A 15 -22.35 2.33 8.24
N PHE A 16 -21.38 2.93 7.56
CA PHE A 16 -20.54 3.99 8.13
C PHE A 16 -21.26 5.35 8.21
N ALA A 17 -22.38 5.52 7.49
CA ALA A 17 -23.18 6.74 7.50
C ALA A 17 -24.65 6.48 7.14
N ASP A 18 -25.57 6.97 7.96
CA ASP A 18 -27.02 6.71 7.88
C ASP A 18 -27.77 7.68 6.92
N THR A 19 -27.06 8.68 6.37
CA THR A 19 -27.65 9.73 5.51
C THR A 19 -26.87 9.92 4.21
N ARG A 20 -27.60 10.08 3.10
CA ARG A 20 -27.07 10.26 1.73
C ARG A 20 -26.10 11.47 1.59
N GLN A 21 -26.26 12.49 2.43
CA GLN A 21 -25.33 13.63 2.49
C GLN A 21 -23.96 13.24 3.07
N MET A 22 -23.91 12.42 4.11
CA MET A 22 -22.67 11.95 4.71
C MET A 22 -21.91 11.01 3.77
N GLN A 23 -22.62 10.22 2.98
CA GLN A 23 -22.04 9.33 1.98
C GLN A 23 -21.35 10.13 0.85
N LEU A 24 -22.00 11.18 0.32
CA LEU A 24 -21.39 12.09 -0.64
C LEU A 24 -20.16 12.83 -0.08
N LEU A 25 -20.19 13.22 1.18
CA LEU A 25 -19.04 13.87 1.83
C LEU A 25 -17.84 12.92 1.93
N HIS A 26 -18.07 11.65 2.31
CA HIS A 26 -17.02 10.63 2.30
C HIS A 26 -16.46 10.39 0.89
N PHE A 27 -17.30 10.35 -0.13
CA PHE A 27 -16.85 10.21 -1.51
C PHE A 27 -15.88 11.34 -1.91
N TRP A 28 -16.25 12.61 -1.68
CA TRP A 28 -15.38 13.74 -2.01
C TRP A 28 -14.08 13.75 -1.17
N LEU A 29 -14.16 13.36 0.10
CA LEU A 29 -12.99 13.22 0.96
C LEU A 29 -12.02 12.15 0.42
N PHE A 30 -12.52 10.95 0.13
CA PHE A 30 -11.71 9.85 -0.41
C PHE A 30 -11.14 10.19 -1.78
N LEU A 31 -11.91 10.86 -2.65
CA LEU A 31 -11.44 11.35 -3.94
C LEU A 31 -10.29 12.37 -3.78
N GLY A 32 -10.42 13.31 -2.84
CA GLY A 32 -9.37 14.28 -2.54
C GLY A 32 -8.08 13.63 -2.04
N ILE A 33 -8.20 12.66 -1.12
CA ILE A 33 -7.06 11.87 -0.62
C ILE A 33 -6.40 11.10 -1.76
N TYR A 34 -7.18 10.42 -2.60
CA TYR A 34 -6.69 9.67 -3.76
C TYR A 34 -5.87 10.54 -4.71
N LEU A 35 -6.43 11.67 -5.15
CA LEU A 35 -5.76 12.58 -6.08
C LEU A 35 -4.49 13.18 -5.47
N THR A 36 -4.55 13.60 -4.20
CA THR A 36 -3.40 14.18 -3.51
C THR A 36 -2.27 13.17 -3.39
N ALA A 37 -2.58 11.93 -2.99
CA ALA A 37 -1.59 10.88 -2.87
C ALA A 37 -1.03 10.43 -4.23
N LEU A 38 -1.85 10.38 -5.27
CA LEU A 38 -1.40 10.07 -6.63
C LEU A 38 -0.44 11.13 -7.16
N LEU A 39 -0.76 12.41 -6.94
CA LEU A 39 0.11 13.52 -7.28
C LEU A 39 1.41 13.48 -6.47
N ALA A 40 1.33 13.34 -5.15
CA ALA A 40 2.50 13.33 -4.27
C ALA A 40 3.47 12.19 -4.60
N ASN A 41 2.97 10.95 -4.68
CA ASN A 41 3.79 9.78 -5.01
C ASN A 41 4.29 9.82 -6.46
N GLY A 42 3.46 10.29 -7.39
CA GLY A 42 3.87 10.53 -8.78
C GLY A 42 5.03 11.52 -8.88
N LEU A 43 4.94 12.65 -8.17
CA LEU A 43 6.02 13.65 -8.11
C LEU A 43 7.31 13.08 -7.52
N ILE A 44 7.24 12.25 -6.48
CA ILE A 44 8.42 11.57 -5.90
C ILE A 44 9.09 10.70 -6.98
N ILE A 45 8.31 9.86 -7.67
CA ILE A 45 8.81 8.98 -8.74
C ILE A 45 9.43 9.80 -9.86
N THR A 46 8.74 10.84 -10.35
CA THR A 46 9.24 11.71 -11.42
C THR A 46 10.52 12.43 -11.00
N THR A 47 10.60 12.94 -9.78
CA THR A 47 11.79 13.65 -9.27
C THR A 47 13.00 12.71 -9.22
N ILE A 48 12.81 11.47 -8.75
CA ILE A 48 13.87 10.45 -8.71
C ILE A 48 14.28 10.06 -10.14
N ALA A 49 13.32 9.90 -11.06
CA ALA A 49 13.60 9.54 -12.45
C ALA A 49 14.33 10.65 -13.24
N CYS A 50 14.00 11.92 -12.99
CA CYS A 50 14.64 13.06 -13.65
C CYS A 50 16.04 13.38 -13.12
N HIS A 51 16.38 12.96 -11.90
CA HIS A 51 17.67 13.22 -11.29
C HIS A 51 18.53 11.96 -11.16
N HIS A 52 19.18 11.60 -12.26
CA HIS A 52 20.06 10.43 -12.36
C HIS A 52 21.28 10.47 -11.40
N HIS A 53 21.63 11.66 -10.87
CA HIS A 53 22.76 11.85 -9.95
C HIS A 53 22.40 11.61 -8.46
N LEU A 54 21.13 11.27 -8.17
CA LEU A 54 20.60 10.92 -6.84
C LEU A 54 20.60 9.39 -6.62
N HIS A 55 21.50 8.62 -7.23
CA HIS A 55 21.55 7.15 -7.08
C HIS A 55 22.17 6.68 -5.75
N THR A 56 21.65 7.17 -4.61
CA THR A 56 21.92 6.61 -3.28
C THR A 56 20.84 5.62 -2.87
N SER A 57 21.21 4.59 -2.09
CA SER A 57 20.34 3.52 -1.55
C SER A 57 18.98 4.01 -1.02
N MET A 58 18.96 5.15 -0.34
CA MET A 58 17.74 5.80 0.13
C MET A 58 16.73 6.14 -0.97
N TYR A 59 17.14 6.70 -2.12
CA TYR A 59 16.20 7.06 -3.18
C TYR A 59 15.61 5.84 -3.86
N PHE A 60 16.36 4.73 -3.92
CA PHE A 60 15.81 3.45 -4.35
C PHE A 60 14.69 2.98 -3.41
N PHE A 61 14.88 3.04 -2.09
CA PHE A 61 13.82 2.67 -1.15
C PHE A 61 12.62 3.62 -1.23
N LEU A 62 12.83 4.93 -1.38
CA LEU A 62 11.75 5.89 -1.59
C LEU A 62 10.95 5.61 -2.87
N LEU A 63 11.62 5.23 -3.95
CA LEU A 63 10.96 4.85 -5.20
C LEU A 63 10.05 3.63 -4.98
N ILE A 64 10.55 2.60 -4.26
CA ILE A 64 9.76 1.40 -3.96
C ILE A 64 8.58 1.74 -3.04
N ILE A 65 8.77 2.57 -2.02
CA ILE A 65 7.68 3.02 -1.14
C ILE A 65 6.62 3.77 -1.95
N ALA A 66 7.00 4.72 -2.80
CA ALA A 66 6.04 5.47 -3.61
C ALA A 66 5.23 4.55 -4.57
N ILE A 67 5.85 3.48 -5.09
CA ILE A 67 5.15 2.47 -5.90
C ILE A 67 4.17 1.66 -5.04
N LEU A 68 4.56 1.27 -3.82
CA LEU A 68 3.69 0.56 -2.89
C LEU A 68 2.50 1.43 -2.47
N ASP A 69 2.72 2.70 -2.15
CA ASP A 69 1.67 3.66 -1.80
C ASP A 69 0.64 3.83 -2.94
N LEU A 70 1.11 3.91 -4.19
CA LEU A 70 0.22 3.96 -5.36
C LEU A 70 -0.60 2.67 -5.49
N GLY A 71 0.01 1.51 -5.22
CA GLY A 71 -0.67 0.22 -5.23
C GLY A 71 -1.71 0.08 -4.11
N SER A 72 -1.36 0.49 -2.89
CA SER A 72 -2.22 0.40 -1.71
C SER A 72 -3.45 1.32 -1.87
N ILE A 73 -3.24 2.55 -2.31
CA ILE A 73 -4.31 3.53 -2.52
C ILE A 73 -5.20 3.14 -3.70
N SER A 74 -4.64 2.59 -4.78
CA SER A 74 -5.42 2.13 -5.94
C SER A 74 -6.25 0.88 -5.67
N THR A 75 -5.91 0.10 -4.64
CA THR A 75 -6.69 -1.08 -4.25
C THR A 75 -7.73 -0.77 -3.19
N ALA A 76 -7.43 0.12 -2.24
CA ALA A 76 -8.34 0.47 -1.16
C ALA A 76 -9.39 1.55 -1.54
N VAL A 77 -8.95 2.62 -2.21
CA VAL A 77 -9.79 3.83 -2.37
C VAL A 77 -10.87 3.70 -3.44
N PRO A 78 -10.61 3.14 -4.64
CA PRO A 78 -11.66 2.92 -5.64
C PRO A 78 -12.81 2.06 -5.14
N LYS A 79 -12.52 1.11 -4.25
CA LYS A 79 -13.53 0.26 -3.63
C LYS A 79 -14.35 1.02 -2.60
N ALA A 80 -13.70 1.76 -1.69
CA ALA A 80 -14.41 2.63 -0.75
C ALA A 80 -15.28 3.69 -1.45
N MET A 81 -14.82 4.23 -2.60
CA MET A 81 -15.59 5.16 -3.42
C MET A 81 -16.78 4.47 -4.11
N ALA A 82 -16.61 3.25 -4.63
CA ALA A 82 -17.69 2.47 -5.24
C ALA A 82 -18.77 2.09 -4.22
N ASP A 83 -18.36 1.64 -3.02
CA ASP A 83 -19.26 1.31 -1.91
C ASP A 83 -20.05 2.55 -1.44
N SER A 84 -19.41 3.73 -1.49
CA SER A 84 -20.05 5.00 -1.18
C SER A 84 -21.02 5.46 -2.28
N LEU A 85 -20.72 5.27 -3.56
CA LEU A 85 -21.57 5.78 -4.65
C LEU A 85 -22.81 4.91 -4.92
N TRP A 86 -22.67 3.60 -4.81
CA TRP A 86 -23.61 2.67 -5.42
C TRP A 86 -24.54 1.96 -4.43
N ASP A 87 -24.35 2.13 -3.12
CA ASP A 87 -25.08 1.46 -2.03
C ASP A 87 -25.11 -0.09 -2.12
N THR A 88 -24.43 -0.67 -3.11
CA THR A 88 -24.11 -2.09 -3.24
C THR A 88 -22.96 -2.38 -2.29
N ARG A 89 -23.30 -2.95 -1.13
CA ARG A 89 -22.38 -3.39 -0.06
C ARG A 89 -21.80 -4.78 -0.28
N ASP A 90 -21.93 -5.28 -1.50
CA ASP A 90 -21.67 -6.65 -1.88
C ASP A 90 -20.21 -6.83 -2.31
N ILE A 91 -19.34 -7.04 -1.33
CA ILE A 91 -18.03 -7.63 -1.59
C ILE A 91 -18.24 -9.11 -1.97
N SER A 92 -17.83 -9.47 -3.19
CA SER A 92 -17.77 -10.87 -3.61
C SER A 92 -16.94 -11.69 -2.61
N TYR A 93 -17.40 -12.92 -2.31
CA TYR A 93 -16.71 -13.86 -1.41
C TYR A 93 -15.22 -14.05 -1.74
N ALA A 94 -14.84 -13.99 -3.02
CA ALA A 94 -13.44 -14.05 -3.45
C ALA A 94 -12.69 -12.70 -3.36
N GLY A 95 -13.42 -11.58 -3.43
CA GLY A 95 -12.84 -10.22 -3.37
C GLY A 95 -12.51 -9.75 -1.95
N CYS A 96 -13.19 -10.27 -0.92
CA CYS A 96 -12.90 -9.97 0.48
C CYS A 96 -11.50 -10.45 0.91
N PRO A 97 -11.14 -11.75 0.77
CA PRO A 97 -9.82 -12.24 1.16
C PRO A 97 -8.71 -11.61 0.31
N ALA A 98 -8.95 -11.36 -0.98
CA ALA A 98 -7.97 -10.70 -1.85
C ALA A 98 -7.65 -9.27 -1.40
N GLN A 99 -8.65 -8.49 -0.99
CA GLN A 99 -8.46 -7.13 -0.50
C GLN A 99 -7.75 -7.11 0.85
N LEU A 100 -8.12 -8.01 1.76
CA LEU A 100 -7.45 -8.13 3.06
C LEU A 100 -5.98 -8.53 2.89
N PHE A 101 -5.72 -9.51 2.02
CA PHE A 101 -4.38 -9.95 1.67
C PHE A 101 -3.52 -8.80 1.15
N LEU A 102 -4.03 -8.05 0.17
CA LEU A 102 -3.32 -6.91 -0.41
C LEU A 102 -3.05 -5.83 0.65
N PHE A 103 -4.03 -5.52 1.49
CA PHE A 103 -3.87 -4.53 2.57
C PHE A 103 -2.76 -4.93 3.54
N VAL A 104 -2.78 -6.16 4.06
CA VAL A 104 -1.75 -6.67 4.98
C VAL A 104 -0.38 -6.71 4.30
N PHE A 105 -0.32 -7.13 3.02
CA PHE A 105 0.90 -7.14 2.23
C PHE A 105 1.50 -5.73 2.09
N PHE A 106 0.71 -4.72 1.71
CA PHE A 106 1.21 -3.35 1.54
C PHE A 106 1.73 -2.78 2.87
N VAL A 107 0.95 -2.87 3.95
CA VAL A 107 1.32 -2.33 5.26
C VAL A 107 2.60 -2.99 5.81
N SER A 108 2.72 -4.30 5.69
CA SER A 108 3.89 -5.04 6.16
C SER A 108 5.14 -4.75 5.31
N ALA A 109 4.99 -4.60 3.99
CA ALA A 109 6.08 -4.22 3.09
C ALA A 109 6.55 -2.79 3.35
N GLU A 110 5.63 -1.83 3.50
CA GLU A 110 5.92 -0.43 3.86
C GLU A 110 6.68 -0.36 5.19
N PHE A 111 6.18 -1.04 6.24
CA PHE A 111 6.83 -1.06 7.54
C PHE A 111 8.25 -1.64 7.50
N SER A 112 8.42 -2.74 6.74
CA SER A 112 9.73 -3.37 6.56
C SER A 112 10.71 -2.45 5.83
N LEU A 113 10.25 -1.74 4.79
CA LEU A 113 11.07 -0.79 4.04
C LEU A 113 11.43 0.45 4.88
N LEU A 114 10.49 0.99 5.65
CA LEU A 114 10.77 2.08 6.60
C LEU A 114 11.82 1.67 7.63
N THR A 115 11.75 0.43 8.11
CA THR A 115 12.75 -0.14 9.03
C THR A 115 14.11 -0.20 8.34
N VAL A 116 14.19 -0.70 7.11
CA VAL A 116 15.43 -0.74 6.32
C VAL A 116 15.99 0.66 6.07
N MET A 117 15.15 1.66 5.80
CA MET A 117 15.57 3.05 5.64
C MET A 117 16.12 3.64 6.94
N SER A 118 15.51 3.33 8.09
CA SER A 118 16.04 3.75 9.39
C SER A 118 17.42 3.11 9.66
N TYR A 119 17.58 1.85 9.27
CA TYR A 119 18.84 1.12 9.38
C TYR A 119 19.93 1.69 8.44
N ASP A 120 19.59 2.00 7.18
CA ASP A 120 20.45 2.69 6.21
C ASP A 120 21.02 3.97 6.83
N ARG A 121 20.16 4.82 7.41
CA ARG A 121 20.58 6.07 8.08
C ARG A 121 21.46 5.82 9.30
N CYS A 122 21.14 4.83 10.12
CA CYS A 122 21.97 4.45 11.27
C CYS A 122 23.38 3.99 10.83
N VAL A 123 23.49 3.14 9.80
CA VAL A 123 24.79 2.65 9.31
C VAL A 123 25.60 3.78 8.67
N ALA A 124 24.94 4.68 7.93
CA ALA A 124 25.58 5.85 7.33
C ALA A 124 26.26 6.74 8.39
N ILE A 125 25.61 6.94 9.55
CA ILE A 125 26.13 7.76 10.65
C ILE A 125 27.18 7.00 11.47
N CYS A 126 26.88 5.76 11.86
CA CYS A 126 27.71 5.01 12.79
C CYS A 126 28.98 4.41 12.15
N LYS A 127 28.96 4.14 10.83
CA LYS A 127 30.04 3.44 10.12
C LYS A 127 30.25 3.98 8.68
N PRO A 128 30.60 5.27 8.50
CA PRO A 128 30.69 5.90 7.17
C PRO A 128 31.70 5.21 6.24
N LEU A 129 32.85 4.74 6.75
CA LEU A 129 33.86 4.05 5.91
C LEU A 129 33.41 2.69 5.36
N HIS A 130 32.47 2.00 6.03
CA HIS A 130 31.97 0.69 5.58
C HIS A 130 30.61 0.78 4.90
N TYR A 131 30.01 1.97 4.83
CA TYR A 131 28.68 2.16 4.25
C TYR A 131 28.60 1.68 2.79
N GLY A 132 29.62 1.98 1.97
CA GLY A 132 29.65 1.59 0.56
C GLY A 132 29.74 0.09 0.32
N THR A 133 30.33 -0.68 1.24
CA THR A 133 30.43 -2.15 1.14
C THR A 133 29.20 -2.85 1.72
N LEU A 134 28.58 -2.28 2.76
CA LEU A 134 27.37 -2.80 3.39
C LEU A 134 26.08 -2.49 2.59
N LEU A 135 25.96 -1.27 2.06
CA LEU A 135 24.76 -0.76 1.38
C LEU A 135 25.01 -0.47 -0.10
N GLY A 136 25.58 -1.46 -0.81
CA GLY A 136 25.64 -1.45 -2.27
C GLY A 136 24.27 -1.72 -2.92
N SER A 137 24.12 -1.37 -4.19
CA SER A 137 22.89 -1.59 -4.98
C SER A 137 22.34 -3.03 -4.88
N ARG A 138 23.22 -4.05 -4.91
CA ARG A 138 22.81 -5.46 -4.77
C ARG A 138 22.20 -5.77 -3.40
N ALA A 139 22.68 -5.12 -2.34
CA ALA A 139 22.13 -5.28 -1.00
C ALA A 139 20.72 -4.66 -0.91
N CYS A 140 20.50 -3.48 -1.51
CA CYS A 140 19.18 -2.85 -1.61
C CYS A 140 18.14 -3.72 -2.31
N VAL A 141 18.51 -4.34 -3.44
CA VAL A 141 17.60 -5.27 -4.13
C VAL A 141 17.26 -6.47 -3.25
N ARG A 142 18.24 -7.06 -2.55
CA ARG A 142 18.01 -8.18 -1.64
C ARG A 142 17.13 -7.81 -0.46
N MET A 143 17.36 -6.65 0.16
CA MET A 143 16.54 -6.15 1.27
C MET A 143 15.10 -5.88 0.84
N THR A 144 14.91 -5.35 -0.36
CA THR A 144 13.56 -5.12 -0.92
C THR A 144 12.85 -6.45 -1.19
N ALA A 145 13.54 -7.41 -1.80
CA ALA A 145 12.98 -8.75 -2.00
C ALA A 145 12.62 -9.44 -0.67
N ALA A 146 13.44 -9.26 0.36
CA ALA A 146 13.14 -9.77 1.70
C ALA A 146 11.93 -9.06 2.32
N ALA A 147 11.79 -7.74 2.16
CA ALA A 147 10.62 -6.98 2.61
C ALA A 147 9.33 -7.46 1.93
N TRP A 148 9.40 -7.75 0.63
CA TRP A 148 8.25 -8.31 -0.09
C TRP A 148 7.93 -9.74 0.34
N ALA A 149 8.94 -10.59 0.50
CA ALA A 149 8.74 -11.97 0.94
C ALA A 149 8.14 -12.02 2.35
N THR A 150 8.65 -11.20 3.27
CA THR A 150 8.10 -11.08 4.63
C THR A 150 6.68 -10.55 4.60
N GLY A 151 6.38 -9.52 3.80
CA GLY A 151 5.02 -9.02 3.67
C GLY A 151 4.04 -10.05 3.09
N CYS A 152 4.47 -10.84 2.10
CA CYS A 152 3.69 -11.96 1.58
C CYS A 152 3.43 -13.02 2.65
N LEU A 153 4.45 -13.41 3.41
CA LEU A 153 4.31 -14.37 4.50
C LEU A 153 3.35 -13.87 5.58
N THR A 154 3.46 -12.60 5.98
CA THR A 154 2.57 -11.98 6.97
C THR A 154 1.13 -11.88 6.46
N ALA A 155 0.92 -11.68 5.17
CA ALA A 155 -0.42 -11.66 4.59
C ALA A 155 -1.04 -13.05 4.41
N LEU A 156 -0.23 -14.12 4.39
CA LEU A 156 -0.69 -15.51 4.25
C LEU A 156 -0.98 -16.22 5.59
N LEU A 157 -0.30 -15.83 6.67
CA LEU A 157 -0.42 -16.40 8.01
C LEU A 157 -1.61 -15.80 8.78
#